data_AF-A0AAV9TV75-F1
#
_entry.id   AF-A0AAV9TV75-F1
#
_cell.length_a   1.000
_cell.length_b   1.000
_cell.length_c   1.000
_cell.angle_alpha   90.00
_cell.angle_beta   90.00
_cell.angle_gamma   90.00
#
_symmetry.space_group_name_H-M   'P 1'
#
loop_
_entity.id
_entity.type
_entity.pdbx_description
1 polymer ?
#
loop_
_entity_poly.entity_id
_entity_poly.type
_entity_poly.pdbx_seq_one_letter_code
_entity_poly.pdbx_strand_id
1 'polypeptide(L)'
;MNEERRDKDEKDYQEIIKKLEERIGELTNQTQSLGQQLVSLNAQNTGNRTFANDGKVSDDEIRSLWQQMGFNIQNIVANFLTGHFTQETLRHEHATGSCIVCGLTPRALRYLQNEDMRDSVLEGMIWIAVCGYTFENVQKNKRVMIWGGGAGKIFSRLFRTLYVGVQRAGTDPAAVLRWKSESARLIDDVMGTSEEMMQEAVFDEYTGLSKFLPNNDKGLEEEFYKELNNVFEDAARLHATCMKSRAHYYIEWADKATPTGHSPCYNRERHHAEAWTHDLDDDSVILVSISPGLVKVGNADGDSYDKRTRLVKASVVCD
;
A
#
# COMPACT_ATOMS: atom_id res chain seq x y z
N MET A 1 -16.25 -19.17 -50.16
CA MET A 1 -16.79 -17.80 -50.07
C MET A 1 -17.10 -17.33 -48.63
N ASN A 2 -17.74 -18.12 -47.75
CA ASN A 2 -17.91 -17.74 -46.33
C ASN A 2 -16.69 -18.04 -45.44
N GLU A 3 -15.82 -18.95 -45.85
CA GLU A 3 -14.61 -19.34 -45.10
C GLU A 3 -13.47 -18.36 -45.31
N GLU A 4 -13.21 -17.96 -46.56
CA GLU A 4 -12.20 -16.94 -46.91
C GLU A 4 -12.50 -15.54 -46.34
N ARG A 5 -13.78 -15.22 -46.08
CA ARG A 5 -14.15 -13.98 -45.38
C ARG A 5 -13.81 -14.05 -43.90
N ARG A 6 -14.08 -15.19 -43.24
CA ARG A 6 -13.74 -15.38 -41.83
C ARG A 6 -12.22 -15.38 -41.60
N ASP A 7 -11.45 -16.06 -42.45
CA ASP A 7 -9.99 -16.07 -42.36
C ASP A 7 -9.36 -14.68 -42.57
N LYS A 8 -9.99 -13.86 -43.39
CA LYS A 8 -9.55 -12.47 -43.60
C LYS A 8 -9.87 -11.60 -42.40
N ASP A 9 -11.10 -11.70 -41.88
CA ASP A 9 -11.53 -10.93 -40.71
C ASP A 9 -10.69 -11.31 -39.47
N GLU A 10 -10.39 -12.60 -39.27
CA GLU A 10 -9.57 -13.09 -38.15
C GLU A 10 -8.11 -12.57 -38.23
N LYS A 11 -7.52 -12.50 -39.43
CA LYS A 11 -6.22 -11.87 -39.63
C LYS A 11 -6.23 -10.37 -39.34
N ASP A 12 -7.26 -9.66 -39.79
CA ASP A 12 -7.39 -8.23 -39.54
C ASP A 12 -7.54 -7.96 -38.02
N TYR A 13 -8.29 -8.81 -37.30
CA TYR A 13 -8.41 -8.72 -35.84
C TYR A 13 -7.09 -8.99 -35.11
N GLN A 14 -6.35 -10.02 -35.50
CA GLN A 14 -5.05 -10.32 -34.88
C GLN A 14 -4.05 -9.16 -35.09
N GLU A 15 -4.09 -8.51 -36.25
CA GLU A 15 -3.22 -7.37 -36.51
C GLU A 15 -3.61 -6.12 -35.70
N ILE A 16 -4.90 -5.91 -35.45
CA ILE A 16 -5.38 -4.83 -34.57
C ILE A 16 -4.96 -5.08 -33.11
N ILE A 17 -5.13 -6.31 -32.61
CA ILE A 17 -4.73 -6.69 -31.24
C ILE A 17 -3.24 -6.44 -31.04
N LYS A 18 -2.41 -6.90 -31.97
CA LYS A 18 -0.96 -6.69 -31.91
C LYS A 18 -0.58 -5.21 -31.86
N LYS A 19 -1.24 -4.36 -32.66
CA LYS A 19 -1.01 -2.90 -32.64
C LYS A 19 -1.43 -2.26 -31.33
N LEU A 20 -2.50 -2.76 -30.70
CA LEU A 20 -2.96 -2.27 -29.39
C LEU A 20 -2.01 -2.68 -28.28
N GLU A 21 -1.53 -3.92 -28.26
CA GLU A 21 -0.53 -4.42 -27.30
C GLU A 21 0.78 -3.62 -27.38
N GLU A 22 1.27 -3.37 -28.59
CA GLU A 22 2.45 -2.53 -28.82
C GLU A 22 2.24 -1.10 -28.27
N ARG A 23 1.04 -0.52 -28.47
CA ARG A 23 0.70 0.82 -27.99
C ARG A 23 0.57 0.89 -26.47
N ILE A 24 0.01 -0.15 -25.85
CA ILE A 24 -0.10 -0.26 -24.39
C ILE A 24 1.30 -0.35 -23.78
N GLY A 25 2.19 -1.17 -24.35
CA GLY A 25 3.58 -1.26 -23.91
C GLY A 25 4.31 0.10 -24.03
N GLU A 26 4.12 0.81 -25.13
CA GLU A 26 4.72 2.13 -25.35
C GLU A 26 4.22 3.17 -24.32
N LEU A 27 2.92 3.23 -24.07
CA LEU A 27 2.32 4.15 -23.10
C LEU A 27 2.72 3.81 -21.66
N THR A 28 2.85 2.53 -21.33
CA THR A 28 3.31 2.06 -20.01
C THR A 28 4.76 2.52 -19.77
N ASN A 29 5.64 2.32 -20.75
CA ASN A 29 7.03 2.77 -20.70
C ASN A 29 7.15 4.30 -20.59
N GLN A 30 6.32 5.05 -21.32
CA GLN A 30 6.27 6.51 -21.24
C GLN A 30 5.82 6.99 -19.86
N THR A 31 4.81 6.35 -19.29
CA THR A 31 4.30 6.68 -17.95
C THR A 31 5.33 6.39 -16.87
N GLN A 32 6.02 5.24 -16.96
CA GLN A 32 7.12 4.88 -16.06
C GLN A 32 8.29 5.86 -16.16
N SER A 33 8.69 6.23 -17.39
CA SER A 33 9.76 7.19 -17.66
C SER A 33 9.42 8.58 -17.14
N LEU A 34 8.20 9.07 -17.37
CA LEU A 34 7.72 10.34 -16.82
C LEU A 34 7.67 10.30 -15.30
N GLY A 35 7.24 9.20 -14.69
CA GLY A 35 7.28 9.00 -13.24
C GLY A 35 8.71 9.11 -12.68
N GLN A 36 9.68 8.43 -13.30
CA GLN A 36 11.10 8.51 -12.93
C GLN A 36 11.70 9.91 -13.12
N GLN A 37 11.32 10.61 -14.19
CA GLN A 37 11.72 12.00 -14.43
C GLN A 37 11.15 12.94 -13.36
N LEU A 38 9.89 12.75 -12.95
CA LEU A 38 9.25 13.55 -11.90
C LEU A 38 9.94 13.33 -10.54
N VAL A 39 10.28 12.09 -10.21
CA VAL A 39 11.08 11.75 -9.01
C VAL A 39 12.46 12.41 -9.07
N SER A 40 13.14 12.36 -10.23
CA SER A 40 14.46 12.96 -10.41
C SER A 40 14.43 14.49 -10.36
N LEU A 41 13.41 15.11 -10.95
CA LEU A 41 13.20 16.56 -10.91
C LEU A 41 12.88 17.03 -9.48
N ASN A 42 12.12 16.25 -8.72
CA ASN A 42 11.85 16.53 -7.31
C ASN A 42 13.12 16.39 -6.45
N ALA A 43 13.97 15.39 -6.72
CA ALA A 43 15.27 15.23 -6.07
C ALA A 43 16.23 16.39 -6.39
N GLN A 44 16.22 16.93 -7.62
CA GLN A 44 17.01 18.11 -7.98
C GLN A 44 16.46 19.41 -7.35
N ASN A 45 15.14 19.54 -7.21
CA ASN A 45 14.52 20.69 -6.54
C ASN A 45 14.76 20.71 -5.03
N THR A 46 14.97 19.55 -4.40
CA THR A 46 15.36 19.45 -2.98
C THR A 46 16.82 19.84 -2.75
N GLY A 47 17.70 19.71 -3.75
CA GLY A 47 19.11 20.10 -3.64
C GLY A 47 19.39 21.61 -3.60
N ASN A 48 18.43 22.46 -3.99
CA ASN A 48 18.64 23.91 -4.22
C ASN A 48 17.96 24.85 -3.21
N ARG A 49 17.40 24.37 -2.09
CA ARG A 49 16.70 25.22 -1.10
C ARG A 49 17.31 25.18 0.29
N THR A 50 18.39 25.91 0.51
CA THR A 50 18.99 26.00 1.84
C THR A 50 18.34 27.06 2.74
N PHE A 51 18.05 26.65 3.99
CA PHE A 51 17.85 27.42 5.24
C PHE A 51 16.45 27.97 5.59
N ALA A 52 15.60 27.07 6.13
CA ALA A 52 14.82 27.22 7.39
C ALA A 52 13.71 26.13 7.53
N ASN A 53 13.37 25.44 6.44
CA ASN A 53 12.25 24.48 6.35
C ASN A 53 12.60 23.19 5.58
N ASP A 54 13.88 22.84 5.49
CA ASP A 54 14.48 21.84 4.57
C ASP A 54 14.02 20.38 4.74
N GLY A 55 13.04 20.12 5.62
CA GLY A 55 12.46 18.80 5.85
C GLY A 55 10.93 18.79 5.92
N LYS A 56 10.26 19.87 5.49
CA LYS A 56 8.79 19.92 5.42
C LYS A 56 8.32 19.36 4.09
N VAL A 57 7.87 18.12 4.12
CA VAL A 57 7.18 17.46 3.01
C VAL A 57 5.73 17.97 2.95
N SER A 58 5.27 18.32 1.74
CA SER A 58 3.91 18.82 1.54
C SER A 58 2.86 17.69 1.57
N ASP A 59 1.60 18.04 1.83
CA ASP A 59 0.50 17.07 1.75
C ASP A 59 0.35 16.46 0.35
N ASP A 60 0.64 17.25 -0.70
CA ASP A 60 0.54 16.80 -2.08
C ASP A 60 1.65 15.80 -2.43
N GLU A 61 2.85 16.00 -1.89
CA GLU A 61 3.96 15.05 -2.06
C GLU A 61 3.69 13.73 -1.34
N ILE A 62 3.16 13.78 -0.11
CA ILE A 62 2.70 12.59 0.62
C ILE A 62 1.58 11.87 -0.15
N ARG A 63 0.61 12.62 -0.70
CA ARG A 63 -0.48 12.06 -1.50
C ARG A 63 0.05 11.40 -2.77
N SER A 64 0.99 12.05 -3.46
CA SER A 64 1.61 11.54 -4.68
C SER A 64 2.35 10.23 -4.43
N LEU A 65 3.16 10.14 -3.35
CA LEU A 65 3.84 8.91 -2.95
C LEU A 65 2.84 7.78 -2.65
N TRP A 66 1.75 8.10 -1.92
CA TRP A 66 0.70 7.11 -1.63
C TRP A 66 0.01 6.61 -2.90
N GLN A 67 -0.31 7.51 -3.83
CA GLN A 67 -0.94 7.18 -5.11
C GLN A 67 0.00 6.35 -6.00
N GLN A 68 1.28 6.69 -6.03
CA GLN A 68 2.30 5.92 -6.75
C GLN A 68 2.41 4.50 -6.21
N MET A 69 2.41 4.32 -4.89
CA MET A 69 2.36 2.98 -4.29
C MET A 69 1.11 2.21 -4.72
N GLY A 70 -0.07 2.85 -4.71
CA GLY A 70 -1.31 2.22 -5.17
C GLY A 70 -1.24 1.77 -6.63
N PHE A 71 -0.73 2.63 -7.51
CA PHE A 71 -0.52 2.30 -8.91
C PHE A 71 0.47 1.14 -9.10
N ASN A 72 1.58 1.13 -8.37
CA ASN A 72 2.56 0.04 -8.44
C ASN A 72 1.96 -1.28 -7.95
N ILE A 73 1.16 -1.26 -6.88
CA ILE A 73 0.45 -2.45 -6.38
C ILE A 73 -0.55 -2.97 -7.42
N GLN A 74 -1.33 -2.08 -8.05
CA GLN A 74 -2.25 -2.45 -9.13
C GLN A 74 -1.50 -3.10 -10.30
N ASN A 75 -0.37 -2.53 -10.72
CA ASN A 75 0.47 -3.11 -11.76
C ASN A 75 1.05 -4.46 -11.37
N ILE A 76 1.42 -4.66 -10.10
CA ILE A 76 1.89 -5.96 -9.61
C ILE A 76 0.79 -7.01 -9.80
N VAL A 77 -0.44 -6.69 -9.40
CA VAL A 77 -1.57 -7.63 -9.51
C VAL A 77 -1.88 -7.93 -10.97
N ALA A 78 -2.04 -6.90 -11.80
CA ALA A 78 -2.43 -7.03 -13.20
C ALA A 78 -1.38 -7.77 -14.05
N ASN A 79 -0.08 -7.56 -13.81
CA ASN A 79 0.97 -8.10 -14.67
C ASN A 79 1.57 -9.41 -14.15
N PHE A 80 1.59 -9.63 -12.83
CA PHE A 80 2.29 -10.77 -12.24
C PHE A 80 1.34 -11.80 -11.63
N LEU A 81 0.30 -11.39 -10.91
CA LEU A 81 -0.51 -12.29 -10.08
C LEU A 81 -1.72 -12.92 -10.83
N THR A 82 -1.50 -13.29 -12.09
CA THR A 82 -2.54 -13.77 -13.02
C THR A 82 -2.71 -15.29 -13.05
N GLY A 83 -1.78 -16.05 -12.45
CA GLY A 83 -1.77 -17.51 -12.46
C GLY A 83 -2.91 -18.16 -11.68
N HIS A 84 -3.41 -19.30 -12.14
CA HIS A 84 -4.45 -20.03 -11.41
C HIS A 84 -3.89 -20.69 -10.15
N PHE A 85 -4.67 -20.65 -9.07
CA PHE A 85 -4.32 -21.29 -7.80
C PHE A 85 -5.37 -22.34 -7.42
N THR A 86 -4.96 -23.32 -6.61
CA THR A 86 -5.87 -24.21 -5.88
C THR A 86 -5.70 -23.99 -4.39
N GLN A 87 -6.67 -24.42 -3.58
CA GLN A 87 -6.53 -24.32 -2.12
C GLN A 87 -5.31 -25.10 -1.61
N GLU A 88 -4.89 -26.14 -2.32
CA GLU A 88 -3.71 -26.94 -2.01
C GLU A 88 -2.42 -26.21 -2.39
N THR A 89 -2.37 -25.48 -3.51
CA THR A 89 -1.17 -24.70 -3.90
C THR A 89 -0.92 -23.52 -2.98
N LEU A 90 -1.96 -22.98 -2.35
CA LEU A 90 -1.84 -21.94 -1.33
C LEU A 90 -1.32 -22.48 0.01
N ARG A 91 -1.41 -23.80 0.26
CA ARG A 91 -0.79 -24.40 1.44
C ARG A 91 0.71 -24.51 1.21
N HIS A 92 1.46 -23.72 1.95
CA HIS A 92 2.91 -23.80 1.95
C HIS A 92 3.43 -23.67 3.38
N GLU A 93 4.50 -24.40 3.66
CA GLU A 93 5.18 -24.35 4.94
C GLU A 93 6.03 -23.08 4.99
N HIS A 94 5.57 -22.04 5.67
CA HIS A 94 6.50 -21.09 6.27
C HIS A 94 7.01 -21.70 7.56
N ALA A 95 8.33 -21.67 7.77
CA ALA A 95 8.92 -21.97 9.09
C ALA A 95 8.33 -21.09 10.22
N THR A 96 7.72 -19.95 9.86
CA THR A 96 7.25 -18.89 10.75
C THR A 96 5.77 -18.50 10.58
N GLY A 97 5.08 -18.97 9.54
CA GLY A 97 3.71 -18.54 9.18
C GLY A 97 3.55 -17.03 8.92
N SER A 98 4.59 -16.36 8.42
CA SER A 98 4.66 -14.88 8.43
C SER A 98 4.05 -14.17 7.22
N CYS A 99 3.89 -14.82 6.06
CA CYS A 99 3.39 -14.15 4.85
C CYS A 99 1.86 -13.88 4.90
N ILE A 100 1.38 -12.98 4.04
CA ILE A 100 -0.05 -12.65 3.96
C ILE A 100 -0.94 -13.84 3.55
N VAL A 101 -0.41 -14.72 2.70
CA VAL A 101 -1.14 -15.89 2.19
C VAL A 101 -1.38 -16.92 3.32
N CYS A 102 -0.45 -17.07 4.26
CA CYS A 102 -0.65 -17.89 5.46
C CYS A 102 -1.79 -17.38 6.35
N GLY A 103 -2.09 -16.08 6.28
CA GLY A 103 -3.15 -15.43 7.06
C GLY A 103 -4.53 -15.44 6.39
N LEU A 104 -4.70 -16.12 5.25
CA LEU A 104 -5.94 -16.10 4.50
C LEU A 104 -7.12 -16.64 5.32
N THR A 105 -8.15 -15.82 5.46
CA THR A 105 -9.41 -16.24 6.07
C THR A 105 -10.27 -17.02 5.06
N PRO A 106 -11.20 -17.89 5.51
CA PRO A 106 -12.14 -18.54 4.61
C PRO A 106 -12.96 -17.54 3.77
N ARG A 107 -13.24 -16.35 4.32
CA ARG A 107 -13.93 -15.28 3.60
C ARG A 107 -13.07 -14.72 2.46
N ALA A 108 -11.80 -14.41 2.73
CA ALA A 108 -10.87 -13.94 1.70
C ALA A 108 -10.67 -14.96 0.59
N LEU A 109 -10.59 -16.25 0.92
CA LEU A 109 -10.47 -17.33 -0.07
C LEU A 109 -11.68 -17.39 -1.02
N ARG A 110 -12.91 -17.20 -0.50
CA ARG A 110 -14.12 -17.14 -1.35
C ARG A 110 -14.08 -15.96 -2.32
N TYR A 111 -13.58 -14.81 -1.88
CA TYR A 111 -13.47 -13.65 -2.77
C TYR A 111 -12.34 -13.80 -3.79
N LEU A 112 -11.23 -14.46 -3.45
CA LEU A 112 -10.18 -14.81 -4.41
C LEU A 112 -10.67 -15.77 -5.52
N GLN A 113 -11.66 -16.61 -5.21
CA GLN A 113 -12.28 -17.52 -6.19
C GLN A 113 -13.30 -16.82 -7.09
N ASN A 114 -13.74 -15.61 -6.75
CA ASN A 114 -14.60 -14.80 -7.61
C ASN A 114 -13.70 -13.99 -8.56
N GLU A 115 -13.79 -14.25 -9.87
CA GLU A 115 -12.96 -13.60 -10.88
C GLU A 115 -13.08 -12.07 -10.85
N ASP A 116 -14.29 -11.54 -10.63
CA ASP A 116 -14.54 -10.09 -10.58
C ASP A 116 -13.95 -9.41 -9.34
N MET A 117 -13.68 -10.17 -8.27
CA MET A 117 -13.15 -9.65 -7.01
C MET A 117 -11.68 -9.99 -6.80
N ARG A 118 -11.12 -10.91 -7.59
CA ARG A 118 -9.82 -11.50 -7.37
C ARG A 118 -8.72 -10.45 -7.28
N ASP A 119 -8.68 -9.53 -8.25
CA ASP A 119 -7.64 -8.51 -8.33
C ASP A 119 -7.72 -7.55 -7.13
N SER A 120 -8.93 -7.09 -6.81
CA SER A 120 -9.21 -6.27 -5.62
C SER A 120 -8.76 -6.92 -4.31
N VAL A 121 -8.90 -8.24 -4.17
CA VAL A 121 -8.44 -8.97 -2.98
C VAL A 121 -6.93 -9.09 -2.95
N LEU A 122 -6.29 -9.38 -4.10
CA LEU A 122 -4.83 -9.46 -4.20
C LEU A 122 -4.16 -8.10 -3.92
N GLU A 123 -4.71 -7.01 -4.43
CA GLU A 123 -4.28 -5.65 -4.09
C GLU A 123 -4.38 -5.40 -2.59
N GLY A 124 -5.52 -5.74 -1.98
CA GLY A 124 -5.74 -5.66 -0.54
C GLY A 124 -4.71 -6.45 0.27
N MET A 125 -4.36 -7.65 -0.19
CA MET A 125 -3.34 -8.48 0.46
C MET A 125 -1.97 -7.81 0.43
N ILE A 126 -1.55 -7.25 -0.71
CA ILE A 126 -0.26 -6.54 -0.80
C ILE A 126 -0.28 -5.30 0.10
N TRP A 127 -1.36 -4.51 0.11
CA TRP A 127 -1.49 -3.36 1.01
C TRP A 127 -1.41 -3.76 2.49
N ILE A 128 -2.08 -4.84 2.90
CA ILE A 128 -2.02 -5.34 4.29
C ILE A 128 -0.59 -5.74 4.63
N ALA A 129 0.10 -6.43 3.71
CA ALA A 129 1.46 -6.86 3.93
C ALA A 129 2.41 -5.67 4.08
N VAL A 130 2.46 -4.79 3.07
CA VAL A 130 3.29 -3.60 3.05
C VAL A 130 3.05 -2.75 4.29
N CYS A 131 1.78 -2.49 4.63
CA CYS A 131 1.48 -1.69 5.80
C CYS A 131 1.82 -2.39 7.12
N GLY A 132 1.69 -3.72 7.18
CA GLY A 132 2.00 -4.52 8.36
C GLY A 132 3.49 -4.51 8.75
N TYR A 133 4.39 -4.33 7.78
CA TYR A 133 5.84 -4.24 8.00
C TYR A 133 6.36 -2.80 8.19
N THR A 134 5.55 -1.79 7.84
CA THR A 134 5.98 -0.39 7.82
C THR A 134 5.22 0.52 8.79
N PHE A 135 3.90 0.36 8.92
CA PHE A 135 3.06 1.22 9.75
C PHE A 135 2.57 0.50 11.00
N GLU A 136 2.89 1.05 12.17
CA GLU A 136 2.61 0.42 13.47
C GLU A 136 1.14 0.15 13.81
N ASN A 137 0.21 0.86 13.15
CA ASN A 137 -1.20 0.76 13.47
C ASN A 137 -1.92 -0.34 12.66
N VAL A 138 -1.17 -1.14 11.90
CA VAL A 138 -1.66 -2.31 11.16
C VAL A 138 -1.15 -3.58 11.85
N GLN A 139 -2.07 -4.44 12.30
CA GLN A 139 -1.72 -5.68 13.00
C GLN A 139 -1.24 -6.74 11.99
N LYS A 140 0.07 -6.78 11.73
CA LYS A 140 0.74 -8.03 11.38
C LYS A 140 1.60 -8.47 12.56
N ASN A 141 1.97 -9.75 12.58
CA ASN A 141 2.57 -10.44 13.71
C ASN A 141 3.96 -9.87 14.07
N LYS A 142 3.98 -8.73 14.78
CA LYS A 142 4.97 -8.08 15.68
C LYS A 142 6.48 -8.30 15.51
N ARG A 143 7.03 -8.98 14.50
CA ARG A 143 8.44 -9.37 14.49
C ARG A 143 9.32 -8.30 13.85
N VAL A 144 8.92 -7.74 12.73
CA VAL A 144 9.79 -6.89 11.90
C VAL A 144 9.23 -5.49 11.73
N MET A 145 10.11 -4.48 11.77
CA MET A 145 9.84 -3.09 11.41
C MET A 145 10.99 -2.66 10.50
N ILE A 146 10.67 -2.20 9.30
CA ILE A 146 11.68 -1.88 8.27
C ILE A 146 12.42 -0.58 8.63
N TRP A 147 11.69 0.45 9.04
CA TRP A 147 12.27 1.74 9.40
C TRP A 147 12.84 1.72 10.84
N GLY A 148 14.13 2.07 10.97
CA GLY A 148 14.85 2.08 12.24
C GLY A 148 15.04 0.71 12.89
N GLY A 149 14.67 -0.38 12.21
CA GLY A 149 14.76 -1.75 12.71
C GLY A 149 14.09 -1.93 14.09
N GLY A 150 14.78 -2.66 14.97
CA GLY A 150 14.34 -2.87 16.34
C GLY A 150 14.18 -1.57 17.15
N ALA A 151 15.01 -0.56 16.91
CA ALA A 151 14.94 0.72 17.60
C ALA A 151 13.69 1.51 17.16
N GLY A 152 13.43 1.59 15.85
CA GLY A 152 12.24 2.24 15.28
C GLY A 152 10.95 1.62 15.81
N LYS A 153 10.90 0.29 15.94
CA LYS A 153 9.78 -0.45 16.55
C LYS A 153 9.55 -0.15 18.03
N ILE A 154 10.61 -0.03 18.83
CA ILE A 154 10.47 0.32 20.26
C ILE A 154 10.01 1.77 20.37
N PHE A 155 10.63 2.65 19.59
CA PHE A 155 10.33 4.07 19.55
C PHE A 155 8.88 4.35 19.17
N SER A 156 8.39 3.76 18.09
CA SER A 156 7.03 4.07 17.65
C SER A 156 5.96 3.48 18.60
N ARG A 157 6.21 2.32 19.23
CA ARG A 157 5.37 1.80 20.34
C ARG A 157 5.30 2.76 21.53
N LEU A 158 6.45 3.33 21.92
CA LEU A 158 6.51 4.34 22.97
C LEU A 158 5.72 5.58 22.57
N PHE A 159 5.92 6.09 21.35
CA PHE A 159 5.16 7.22 20.82
C PHE A 159 3.65 6.97 20.87
N ARG A 160 3.18 5.81 20.41
CA ARG A 160 1.75 5.46 20.46
C ARG A 160 1.21 5.47 21.89
N THR A 161 1.97 4.93 22.84
CA THR A 161 1.60 4.90 24.25
C THR A 161 1.48 6.30 24.83
N LEU A 162 2.46 7.16 24.57
CA LEU A 162 2.45 8.56 24.98
C LEU A 162 1.32 9.35 24.33
N TYR A 163 1.12 9.18 23.03
CA TYR A 163 0.10 9.88 22.26
C TYR A 163 -1.33 9.54 22.74
N VAL A 164 -1.62 8.25 22.94
CA VAL A 164 -2.91 7.82 23.52
C VAL A 164 -3.07 8.33 24.95
N GLY A 165 -1.99 8.36 25.74
CA GLY A 165 -2.01 8.93 27.09
C GLY A 165 -2.40 10.42 27.09
N VAL A 166 -1.78 11.21 26.21
CA VAL A 166 -2.08 12.64 26.06
C VAL A 166 -3.52 12.86 25.56
N GLN A 167 -3.98 12.08 24.58
CA GLN A 167 -5.37 12.16 24.10
C GLN A 167 -6.38 11.89 25.22
N ARG A 168 -6.14 10.87 26.06
CA ARG A 168 -7.03 10.54 27.18
C ARG A 168 -7.03 11.59 28.28
N ALA A 169 -5.89 12.25 28.49
CA ALA A 169 -5.77 13.35 29.45
C ALA A 169 -6.35 14.68 28.93
N GLY A 170 -6.76 14.75 27.65
CA GLY A 170 -7.23 16.00 27.02
C GLY A 170 -6.15 17.08 26.96
N THR A 171 -4.88 16.70 27.01
CA THR A 171 -3.74 17.63 26.97
C THR A 171 -3.32 17.88 25.52
N ASP A 172 -2.68 19.03 25.26
CA ASP A 172 -2.12 19.36 23.95
C ASP A 172 -1.02 18.35 23.53
N PRO A 173 -1.14 17.68 22.37
CA PRO A 173 -0.14 16.72 21.89
C PRO A 173 1.14 17.34 21.32
N ALA A 174 1.25 18.68 21.23
CA ALA A 174 2.40 19.37 20.64
C ALA A 174 3.75 18.88 21.18
N ALA A 175 3.89 18.73 22.50
CA ALA A 175 5.15 18.29 23.11
C ALA A 175 5.54 16.87 22.68
N VAL A 176 4.57 15.94 22.66
CA VAL A 176 4.81 14.55 22.25
C VAL A 176 5.11 14.46 20.76
N LEU A 177 4.42 15.23 19.92
CA LEU A 177 4.64 15.21 18.46
C LEU A 177 5.94 15.90 18.05
N ARG A 178 6.36 16.94 18.77
CA ARG A 178 7.69 17.52 18.63
C ARG A 178 8.77 16.51 19.00
N TRP A 179 8.66 15.89 20.18
CA TRP A 179 9.57 14.82 20.63
C TRP A 179 9.65 13.67 19.61
N LYS A 180 8.50 13.25 19.06
CA LYS A 180 8.42 12.25 17.99
C LYS A 180 9.25 12.70 16.79
N SER A 181 9.00 13.90 16.27
CA SER A 181 9.66 14.40 15.06
C SER A 181 11.18 14.52 15.22
N GLU A 182 11.66 14.99 16.38
CA GLU A 182 13.08 15.19 16.65
C GLU A 182 13.79 13.85 16.86
N SER A 183 13.19 12.94 17.63
CA SER A 183 13.74 11.59 17.85
C SER A 183 13.72 10.74 16.58
N ALA A 184 12.69 10.89 15.74
CA ALA A 184 12.60 10.20 14.47
C ALA A 184 13.72 10.61 13.51
N ARG A 185 14.11 11.90 13.47
CA ARG A 185 15.26 12.34 12.67
C ARG A 185 16.54 11.67 13.13
N LEU A 186 16.78 11.62 14.44
CA LEU A 186 17.96 10.95 14.99
C LEU A 186 17.98 9.45 14.63
N ILE A 187 16.85 8.77 14.75
CA ILE A 187 16.74 7.34 14.36
C ILE A 187 17.00 7.17 12.87
N ASP A 188 16.44 8.04 12.03
CA ASP A 188 16.62 8.00 10.59
C ASP A 188 18.10 8.24 10.20
N ASP A 189 18.76 9.20 10.83
CA ASP A 189 20.16 9.54 10.57
C ASP A 189 21.15 8.45 11.04
N VAL A 190 20.84 7.76 12.13
CA VAL A 190 21.73 6.75 12.75
C VAL A 190 21.45 5.34 12.23
N MET A 191 20.18 4.98 12.09
CA MET A 191 19.73 3.62 11.77
C MET A 191 19.17 3.50 10.36
N GLY A 192 18.51 4.55 9.86
CA GLY A 192 17.86 4.55 8.55
C GLY A 192 16.88 3.39 8.36
N THR A 193 16.79 2.93 7.12
CA THR A 193 16.03 1.72 6.75
C THR A 193 16.92 0.49 6.89
N SER A 194 16.40 -0.56 7.55
CA SER A 194 17.13 -1.82 7.71
C SER A 194 16.94 -2.69 6.47
N GLU A 195 18.00 -2.81 5.66
CA GLU A 195 18.02 -3.65 4.45
C GLU A 195 17.73 -5.12 4.77
N GLU A 196 18.32 -5.67 5.83
CA GLU A 196 18.09 -7.06 6.27
C GLU A 196 16.60 -7.31 6.57
N MET A 197 15.97 -6.41 7.34
CA MET A 197 14.55 -6.52 7.71
C MET A 197 13.63 -6.29 6.50
N MET A 198 14.05 -5.44 5.55
CA MET A 198 13.33 -5.24 4.29
C MET A 198 13.37 -6.51 3.44
N GLN A 199 14.56 -7.10 3.25
CA GLN A 199 14.72 -8.34 2.48
C GLN A 199 13.97 -9.50 3.13
N GLU A 200 13.98 -9.63 4.46
CA GLU A 200 13.18 -10.64 5.16
C GLU A 200 11.68 -10.44 4.90
N ALA A 201 11.19 -9.20 4.99
CA ALA A 201 9.78 -8.89 4.74
C ALA A 201 9.36 -9.17 3.29
N VAL A 202 10.17 -8.73 2.32
CA VAL A 202 9.90 -8.94 0.89
C VAL A 202 9.95 -10.43 0.56
N PHE A 203 10.94 -11.16 1.07
CA PHE A 203 11.07 -12.60 0.86
C PHE A 203 9.90 -13.39 1.44
N ASP A 204 9.45 -13.03 2.64
CA ASP A 204 8.28 -13.64 3.26
C ASP A 204 7.05 -13.48 2.36
N GLU A 205 6.76 -12.27 1.91
CA GLU A 205 5.59 -12.02 1.06
C GLU A 205 5.72 -12.61 -0.34
N TYR A 206 6.91 -12.54 -0.94
CA TYR A 206 7.22 -13.18 -2.21
C TYR A 206 6.91 -14.68 -2.17
N THR A 207 7.32 -15.36 -1.10
CA THR A 207 7.10 -16.81 -0.94
C THR A 207 5.60 -17.18 -1.00
N GLY A 208 4.74 -16.34 -0.39
CA GLY A 208 3.31 -16.53 -0.45
C GLY A 208 2.69 -16.10 -1.78
N LEU A 209 2.97 -14.87 -2.22
CA LEU A 209 2.35 -14.26 -3.40
C LEU A 209 2.80 -14.92 -4.71
N SER A 210 3.99 -15.52 -4.75
CA SER A 210 4.48 -16.28 -5.90
C SER A 210 3.56 -17.45 -6.28
N LYS A 211 2.68 -17.91 -5.38
CA LYS A 211 1.67 -18.94 -5.67
C LYS A 211 0.58 -18.48 -6.65
N PHE A 212 0.50 -17.18 -6.92
CA PHE A 212 -0.39 -16.60 -7.91
C PHE A 212 0.33 -16.25 -9.21
N LEU A 213 1.63 -16.55 -9.35
CA LEU A 213 2.34 -16.36 -10.62
C LEU A 213 1.92 -17.44 -11.63
N PRO A 214 1.85 -17.12 -12.93
CA PRO A 214 1.79 -18.11 -13.99
C PRO A 214 2.97 -19.09 -13.90
N ASN A 215 2.73 -20.37 -14.21
CA ASN A 215 3.79 -21.37 -14.19
C ASN A 215 4.85 -21.09 -15.29
N ASN A 216 6.11 -21.42 -14.99
CA ASN A 216 7.23 -21.58 -15.93
C ASN A 216 7.91 -20.33 -16.50
N ASP A 217 7.85 -19.16 -15.83
CA ASP A 217 8.65 -17.99 -16.21
C ASP A 217 9.56 -17.51 -15.07
N LYS A 218 10.85 -17.89 -15.16
CA LYS A 218 11.87 -17.45 -14.19
C LYS A 218 12.20 -15.96 -14.30
N GLY A 219 12.05 -15.36 -15.48
CA GLY A 219 12.27 -13.93 -15.65
C GLY A 219 11.20 -13.12 -14.93
N LEU A 220 9.96 -13.60 -15.00
CA LEU A 220 8.82 -13.02 -14.29
C LEU A 220 8.98 -13.07 -12.76
N GLU A 221 9.54 -14.14 -12.22
CA GLU A 221 9.82 -14.27 -10.78
C GLU A 221 10.78 -13.20 -10.25
N GLU A 222 11.89 -12.97 -10.96
CA GLU A 222 12.89 -11.96 -10.59
C GLU A 222 12.33 -10.54 -10.69
N GLU A 223 11.57 -10.26 -11.76
CA GLU A 223 10.92 -8.96 -11.96
C GLU A 223 9.83 -8.71 -10.92
N PHE A 224 9.02 -9.73 -10.59
CA PHE A 224 8.01 -9.65 -9.53
C PHE A 224 8.65 -9.32 -8.17
N TYR A 225 9.73 -10.02 -7.81
CA TYR A 225 10.45 -9.76 -6.56
C TYR A 225 10.95 -8.31 -6.49
N LYS A 226 11.49 -7.80 -7.60
CA LYS A 226 11.98 -6.42 -7.69
C LYS A 226 10.86 -5.40 -7.55
N GLU A 227 9.74 -5.57 -8.25
CA GLU A 227 8.61 -4.64 -8.13
C GLU A 227 7.98 -4.67 -6.72
N LEU A 228 7.90 -5.85 -6.11
CA LEU A 228 7.48 -5.97 -4.72
C LEU A 228 8.44 -5.22 -3.77
N ASN A 229 9.75 -5.38 -3.97
CA ASN A 229 10.76 -4.66 -3.19
C ASN A 229 10.61 -3.13 -3.32
N ASN A 230 10.38 -2.61 -4.52
CA ASN A 230 10.17 -1.17 -4.76
C ASN A 230 8.99 -0.63 -3.95
N VAL A 231 7.87 -1.36 -3.88
CA VAL A 231 6.70 -0.96 -3.08
C VAL A 231 7.03 -0.89 -1.58
N PHE A 232 7.81 -1.86 -1.08
CA PHE A 232 8.25 -1.86 0.33
C PHE A 232 9.23 -0.71 0.63
N GLU A 233 10.11 -0.38 -0.29
CA GLU A 233 11.02 0.77 -0.18
C GLU A 233 10.24 2.10 -0.15
N ASP A 234 9.29 2.26 -1.06
CA ASP A 234 8.40 3.43 -1.09
C ASP A 234 7.62 3.59 0.21
N ALA A 235 7.09 2.49 0.75
CA ALA A 235 6.38 2.47 2.02
C ALA A 235 7.27 2.85 3.20
N ALA A 236 8.50 2.32 3.26
CA ALA A 236 9.47 2.65 4.30
C ALA A 236 9.86 4.14 4.26
N ARG A 237 10.12 4.68 3.06
CA ARG A 237 10.43 6.09 2.84
C ARG A 237 9.26 7.01 3.25
N LEU A 238 8.04 6.62 2.90
CA LEU A 238 6.84 7.34 3.31
C LEU A 238 6.67 7.30 4.84
N HIS A 239 6.88 6.15 5.46
CA HIS A 239 6.79 6.03 6.92
C HIS A 239 7.82 6.91 7.63
N ALA A 240 9.08 6.89 7.19
CA ALA A 240 10.15 7.75 7.70
C ALA A 240 9.76 9.24 7.61
N THR A 241 9.23 9.66 6.45
CA THR A 241 8.70 11.01 6.23
C THR A 241 7.60 11.38 7.22
N CYS A 242 6.63 10.48 7.42
CA CYS A 242 5.55 10.67 8.39
C CYS A 242 6.07 10.76 9.83
N MET A 243 7.09 9.97 10.19
CA MET A 243 7.68 9.96 11.52
C MET A 243 8.50 11.23 11.80
N LYS A 244 9.21 11.77 10.80
CA LYS A 244 9.98 13.03 10.91
C LYS A 244 9.12 14.29 10.94
N SER A 245 7.84 14.19 10.55
CA SER A 245 6.90 15.32 10.60
C SER A 245 6.37 15.58 12.02
N ARG A 246 6.04 16.84 12.32
CA ARG A 246 5.31 17.22 13.55
C ARG A 246 3.81 16.95 13.47
N ALA A 247 3.28 16.68 12.27
CA ALA A 247 1.94 16.13 12.13
C ALA A 247 1.95 14.64 12.50
N HIS A 248 0.78 14.15 12.92
CA HIS A 248 0.57 12.72 13.14
C HIS A 248 -0.12 12.12 11.92
N TYR A 249 0.47 11.08 11.35
CA TYR A 249 -0.11 10.32 10.25
C TYR A 249 -0.46 8.92 10.74
N TYR A 250 -1.58 8.39 10.25
CA TYR A 250 -1.94 6.99 10.48
C TYR A 250 -2.79 6.43 9.34
N ILE A 251 -2.72 5.11 9.22
CA ILE A 251 -3.44 4.33 8.21
C ILE A 251 -4.85 4.00 8.72
N GLU A 252 -5.87 4.26 7.93
CA GLU A 252 -7.25 3.93 8.29
C GLU A 252 -7.84 2.93 7.30
N TRP A 253 -8.00 1.70 7.77
CA TRP A 253 -8.68 0.63 7.05
C TRP A 253 -10.20 0.76 7.16
N ALA A 254 -10.89 0.45 6.06
CA ALA A 254 -12.34 0.51 5.98
C ALA A 254 -13.02 -0.69 6.66
N ASP A 255 -12.30 -1.80 6.82
CA ASP A 255 -12.82 -3.08 7.31
C ASP A 255 -12.82 -3.25 8.84
N LYS A 256 -12.46 -2.20 9.60
CA LYS A 256 -12.48 -2.27 11.07
C LYS A 256 -13.90 -2.52 11.56
N ALA A 257 -14.13 -3.75 12.04
CA ALA A 257 -15.36 -4.13 12.68
C ALA A 257 -15.76 -3.08 13.73
N THR A 258 -16.99 -2.61 13.64
CA THR A 258 -17.51 -1.70 14.66
C THR A 258 -17.49 -2.42 16.02
N PRO A 259 -17.36 -1.71 17.16
CA PRO A 259 -17.45 -2.32 18.49
C PRO A 259 -18.72 -3.15 18.71
N THR A 260 -19.73 -2.92 17.88
CA THR A 260 -21.03 -3.61 17.90
C THR A 260 -21.08 -4.92 17.11
N GLY A 261 -19.99 -5.31 16.44
CA GLY A 261 -19.92 -6.57 15.67
C GLY A 261 -20.60 -6.52 14.31
N HIS A 262 -21.16 -5.38 13.91
CA HIS A 262 -21.72 -5.19 12.57
C HIS A 262 -20.61 -5.04 11.54
N SER A 263 -20.88 -5.57 10.34
CA SER A 263 -20.05 -5.34 9.16
C SER A 263 -19.85 -3.84 8.94
N PRO A 264 -18.66 -3.41 8.51
CA PRO A 264 -18.40 -2.00 8.25
C PRO A 264 -19.21 -1.53 7.03
N CYS A 265 -19.91 -0.42 7.16
CA CYS A 265 -20.70 0.18 6.09
C CYS A 265 -19.89 1.22 5.30
N TYR A 266 -20.31 1.43 4.05
CA TYR A 266 -19.79 2.45 3.17
C TYR A 266 -20.02 3.85 3.78
N ASN A 267 -19.12 4.76 3.45
CA ASN A 267 -19.21 6.15 3.89
C ASN A 267 -18.50 7.00 2.84
N ARG A 268 -19.26 7.82 2.12
CA ARG A 268 -18.75 8.62 0.99
C ARG A 268 -17.62 9.58 1.37
N GLU A 269 -17.55 10.04 2.62
CA GLU A 269 -16.47 10.93 3.08
C GLU A 269 -15.16 10.17 3.34
N ARG A 270 -15.24 8.87 3.65
CA ARG A 270 -14.09 8.06 4.06
C ARG A 270 -13.62 7.09 2.99
N HIS A 271 -14.53 6.65 2.12
CA HIS A 271 -14.33 5.54 1.22
C HIS A 271 -14.50 5.98 -0.25
N HIS A 272 -13.72 5.38 -1.12
CA HIS A 272 -13.89 5.38 -2.57
C HIS A 272 -14.34 3.97 -2.96
N ALA A 273 -15.53 3.85 -3.54
CA ALA A 273 -16.01 2.56 -4.01
C ALA A 273 -15.48 2.31 -5.42
N GLU A 274 -14.73 1.23 -5.59
CA GLU A 274 -14.17 0.80 -6.88
C GLU A 274 -15.15 -0.08 -7.64
N ALA A 275 -15.92 -0.89 -6.90
CA ALA A 275 -16.99 -1.75 -7.41
C ALA A 275 -18.13 -1.89 -6.39
N TRP A 276 -19.34 -2.09 -6.88
CA TRP A 276 -20.57 -2.26 -6.10
C TRP A 276 -21.61 -3.05 -6.92
N THR A 277 -22.56 -3.73 -6.27
CA THR A 277 -23.60 -4.47 -6.98
C THR A 277 -24.92 -3.70 -7.07
N HIS A 278 -25.16 -2.76 -6.15
CA HIS A 278 -26.30 -1.86 -6.18
C HIS A 278 -25.94 -0.41 -5.90
N ASP A 279 -26.88 0.51 -6.13
CA ASP A 279 -26.68 1.93 -5.85
C ASP A 279 -26.21 2.14 -4.40
N LEU A 280 -25.13 2.91 -4.26
CA LEU A 280 -24.45 3.11 -2.98
C LEU A 280 -25.20 4.08 -2.07
N ASP A 281 -25.42 3.63 -0.84
CA ASP A 281 -25.91 4.41 0.28
C ASP A 281 -25.06 4.18 1.54
N ASP A 282 -25.45 4.79 2.66
CA ASP A 282 -24.73 4.66 3.94
C ASP A 282 -24.97 3.31 4.64
N ASP A 283 -25.90 2.48 4.13
CA ASP A 283 -26.22 1.15 4.64
C ASP A 283 -25.47 0.04 3.85
N SER A 284 -24.93 0.38 2.69
CA SER A 284 -24.16 -0.54 1.82
C SER A 284 -22.96 -1.13 2.56
N VAL A 285 -22.77 -2.43 2.49
CA VAL A 285 -21.78 -3.17 3.26
C VAL A 285 -20.46 -3.26 2.51
N ILE A 286 -19.35 -3.02 3.20
CA ILE A 286 -18.02 -3.24 2.63
C ILE A 286 -17.72 -4.74 2.61
N LEU A 287 -17.53 -5.27 1.40
CA LEU A 287 -17.15 -6.65 1.16
C LEU A 287 -15.64 -6.85 1.28
N VAL A 288 -14.87 -5.94 0.69
CA VAL A 288 -13.39 -5.98 0.62
C VAL A 288 -12.83 -4.56 0.78
N SER A 289 -11.78 -4.42 1.60
CA SER A 289 -10.94 -3.21 1.62
C SER A 289 -9.75 -3.43 0.70
N ILE A 290 -9.68 -2.68 -0.40
CA ILE A 290 -8.63 -2.78 -1.42
C ILE A 290 -7.38 -2.02 -0.98
N SER A 291 -7.55 -0.76 -0.58
CA SER A 291 -6.45 0.08 -0.11
C SER A 291 -6.88 0.85 1.14
N PRO A 292 -5.97 1.12 2.09
CA PRO A 292 -6.34 1.91 3.24
C PRO A 292 -6.34 3.41 2.92
N GLY A 293 -7.04 4.18 3.75
CA GLY A 293 -6.97 5.62 3.74
C GLY A 293 -5.75 6.15 4.50
N LEU A 294 -5.30 7.34 4.13
CA LEU A 294 -4.24 8.07 4.84
C LEU A 294 -4.81 9.30 5.51
N VAL A 295 -4.58 9.42 6.82
CA VAL A 295 -5.10 10.51 7.64
C VAL A 295 -3.95 11.27 8.29
N LYS A 296 -4.08 12.60 8.29
CA LYS A 296 -3.20 13.54 8.99
C LYS A 296 -3.95 14.22 10.13
N VAL A 297 -3.27 14.41 11.27
CA VAL A 297 -3.72 15.24 12.39
C VAL A 297 -2.67 16.32 12.66
N GLY A 298 -3.11 17.57 12.73
CA GLY A 298 -2.23 18.72 12.80
C GLY A 298 -1.52 19.05 11.48
N ASN A 299 -0.61 20.02 11.55
CA ASN A 299 0.23 20.44 10.42
C ASN A 299 1.72 20.20 10.69
N ALA A 300 2.55 20.40 9.66
CA ALA A 300 4.00 20.20 9.76
C ALA A 300 4.71 21.27 10.62
N ASP A 301 4.05 22.38 10.93
CA ASP A 301 4.56 23.43 11.82
C ASP A 301 4.49 23.00 13.30
N GLY A 302 3.53 22.14 13.61
CA GLY A 302 3.28 21.62 14.94
C GLY A 302 2.06 22.23 15.62
N ASP A 303 1.04 22.59 14.83
CA ASP A 303 -0.19 23.23 15.29
C ASP A 303 -1.44 22.51 14.75
N SER A 304 -2.62 23.02 15.11
CA SER A 304 -3.94 22.56 14.64
C SER A 304 -4.23 21.08 14.90
N TYR A 305 -3.78 20.55 16.04
CA TYR A 305 -3.95 19.13 16.40
C TYR A 305 -5.40 18.72 16.69
N ASP A 306 -6.31 19.69 16.78
CA ASP A 306 -7.76 19.50 16.78
C ASP A 306 -8.31 19.15 15.37
N LYS A 307 -7.55 19.43 14.31
CA LYS A 307 -7.96 19.19 12.93
C LYS A 307 -7.45 17.85 12.42
N ARG A 308 -8.38 17.09 11.83
CA ARG A 308 -8.13 15.83 11.15
C ARG A 308 -8.40 16.01 9.66
N THR A 309 -7.38 15.80 8.84
CA THR A 309 -7.47 15.88 7.39
C THR A 309 -7.28 14.51 6.79
N ARG A 310 -8.21 14.07 5.95
CA ARG A 310 -8.04 12.87 5.14
C ARG A 310 -7.30 13.23 3.87
N LEU A 311 -6.10 12.67 3.71
CA LEU A 311 -5.29 12.89 2.51
C LEU A 311 -5.71 11.93 1.39
N VAL A 312 -6.07 10.70 1.76
CA VAL A 312 -6.50 9.64 0.84
C VAL A 312 -7.68 8.87 1.45
N LYS A 313 -8.70 8.57 0.64
CA LYS A 313 -9.82 7.70 1.02
C LYS A 313 -9.42 6.23 0.87
N ALA A 314 -9.97 5.36 1.71
CA ALA A 314 -9.78 3.93 1.52
C ALA A 314 -10.56 3.46 0.29
N SER A 315 -9.95 2.66 -0.58
CA SER A 315 -10.65 2.00 -1.69
C SER A 315 -11.34 0.73 -1.21
N VAL A 316 -12.59 0.52 -1.62
CA VAL A 316 -13.43 -0.60 -1.17
C VAL A 316 -14.27 -1.20 -2.30
N VAL A 317 -14.63 -2.46 -2.14
CA VAL A 317 -15.74 -3.11 -2.86
C VAL A 317 -16.94 -3.20 -1.93
N CYS A 318 -18.09 -2.74 -2.39
CA CYS A 318 -19.37 -2.82 -1.68
C CYS A 318 -20.27 -3.91 -2.26
N ASP A 319 -21.30 -4.26 -1.51
CA ASP A 319 -22.32 -5.23 -1.92
C ASP A 319 -23.33 -4.70 -2.93
#